data_AF-R3TLY3-F1
#
_entry.id   AF-R3TLY3-F1
#
_cell.length_a   1.000
_cell.length_b   1.000
_cell.length_c   1.000
_cell.angle_alpha   90.00
_cell.angle_beta   90.00
_cell.angle_gamma   90.00
#
_symmetry.space_group_name_H-M   'P 1'
#
loop_
_entity.id
_entity.type
_entity.pdbx_description
1 polymer ?
#
loop_
_entity_poly.entity_id
_entity_poly.type
_entity_poly.pdbx_seq_one_letter_code
_entity_poly.pdbx_strand_id
1 'polypeptide(L)' 'MDNDRFIENCKDIIEARGIKRESIFVIWSCKTLQNNKAILSYAEKGAPLYELTHNGDKKEIYVDTYQKESNECVEV' A
#
# COMPACT_ATOMS: atom_id res chain seq x y z
N MET A 1 -11.46 9.90 5.54
CA MET A 1 -10.27 9.56 6.36
C MET A 1 -9.14 10.49 5.96
N ASP A 2 -8.39 11.02 6.92
CA ASP A 2 -7.12 11.71 6.65
C ASP A 2 -6.06 10.73 6.10
N ASN A 3 -5.01 11.25 5.47
CA ASN A 3 -4.03 10.40 4.79
C ASN A 3 -3.19 9.60 5.79
N ASP A 4 -2.80 10.19 6.92
CA ASP A 4 -1.95 9.51 7.91
C ASP A 4 -2.67 8.32 8.54
N ARG A 5 -3.95 8.49 8.91
CA ARG A 5 -4.79 7.40 9.39
C ARG A 5 -5.02 6.34 8.33
N PHE A 6 -5.15 6.73 7.06
CA PHE A 6 -5.24 5.75 5.97
C PHE A 6 -3.96 4.91 5.88
N ILE A 7 -2.78 5.53 5.97
CA ILE A 7 -1.50 4.82 5.92
C ILE A 7 -1.32 3.89 7.12
N GLU A 8 -1.70 4.31 8.32
CA GLU A 8 -1.66 3.43 9.50
C GLU A 8 -2.60 2.22 9.33
N ASN A 9 -3.82 2.42 8.84
CA ASN A 9 -4.71 1.30 8.50
C ASN A 9 -4.09 0.36 7.45
N CYS A 10 -3.36 0.90 6.47
CA CYS A 10 -2.68 0.08 5.47
C CYS A 10 -1.59 -0.80 6.09
N LYS A 11 -0.80 -0.24 7.01
CA LYS A 11 0.21 -1.00 7.75
C LYS A 11 -0.44 -2.08 8.62
N ASP A 12 -1.53 -1.77 9.32
CA ASP A 12 -2.28 -2.74 10.14
C ASP A 12 -2.77 -3.92 9.29
N ILE A 13 -3.30 -3.65 8.09
CA ILE A 13 -3.79 -4.68 7.16
C ILE A 13 -2.66 -5.60 6.69
N ILE A 14 -1.45 -5.07 6.45
CA ILE A 14 -0.29 -5.86 6.03
C ILE A 14 0.31 -6.62 7.24
N GLU A 15 0.37 -5.99 8.41
CA GLU A 15 0.83 -6.60 9.66
C GLU A 15 -0.04 -7.81 10.05
N ALA A 16 -1.36 -7.72 9.85
CA ALA A 16 -2.28 -8.83 10.05
C ALA A 16 -2.00 -10.06 9.18
N ARG A 17 -1.15 -9.94 8.14
CA ARG A 17 -0.67 -11.05 7.31
C ARG A 17 0.62 -11.69 7.84
N GLY A 18 1.05 -11.32 9.06
CA GLY A 18 2.26 -11.85 9.69
C GLY A 18 3.55 -11.12 9.31
N ILE A 19 3.45 -9.95 8.68
CA ILE A 19 4.60 -9.11 8.33
C ILE A 19 4.93 -8.20 9.50
N LYS A 20 6.22 -8.07 9.84
CA LYS A 20 6.67 -7.17 10.92
C LYS A 20 6.39 -5.72 10.55
N ARG A 21 5.71 -4.97 11.44
CA ARG A 21 5.32 -3.59 11.16
C ARG A 21 6.49 -2.70 10.78
N GLU A 22 7.61 -2.85 11.45
CA GLU A 22 8.84 -2.08 11.24
C GLU A 22 9.50 -2.34 9.88
N SER A 23 9.18 -3.44 9.20
CA SER A 23 9.69 -3.71 7.85
C SER A 23 8.79 -3.13 6.75
N ILE A 24 7.57 -2.70 7.07
CA ILE A 24 6.59 -2.17 6.12
C ILE A 24 6.91 -0.72 5.79
N PHE A 25 6.97 -0.40 4.49
CA PHE A 25 7.21 0.95 4.01
C PHE A 25 6.22 1.35 2.90
N VAL A 26 5.97 2.65 2.80
CA VAL A 26 5.13 3.25 1.76
C VAL A 26 6.00 3.59 0.57
N ILE A 27 5.63 3.09 -0.61
CA ILE A 27 6.29 3.39 -1.89
C ILE A 27 5.65 4.63 -2.49
N TRP A 28 4.33 4.70 -2.47
CA TRP A 28 3.56 5.83 -2.99
C TRP A 28 2.23 5.95 -2.25
N SER A 29 1.73 7.18 -2.12
CA SER A 29 0.38 7.42 -1.66
C SER A 29 -0.22 8.67 -2.28
N CYS A 30 -1.55 8.67 -2.41
CA CYS A 30 -2.31 9.85 -2.79
C CYS A 30 -3.68 9.86 -2.10
N LYS A 31 -4.24 11.07 -2.03
CA LYS A 31 -5.60 11.31 -1.59
C LYS A 31 -6.30 12.21 -2.60
N THR A 32 -7.48 11.80 -3.02
CA THR A 32 -8.37 12.59 -3.88
C THR A 32 -9.76 12.60 -3.27
N LEU A 33 -10.19 13.76 -2.78
CA LEU A 33 -11.47 13.92 -2.06
C LEU A 33 -11.57 12.94 -0.87
N GLN A 34 -12.62 12.11 -0.83
CA GLN A 34 -12.83 11.08 0.19
C GLN A 34 -12.04 9.78 -0.03
N ASN A 35 -11.38 9.62 -1.17
CA ASN A 35 -10.66 8.39 -1.55
C ASN A 35 -9.17 8.49 -1.25
N ASN A 36 -8.55 7.37 -0.89
CA ASN A 36 -7.10 7.27 -0.75
C ASN A 36 -6.59 6.02 -1.46
N LYS A 37 -5.36 6.10 -1.97
CA LYS A 37 -4.67 4.97 -2.57
C LYS A 37 -3.22 4.97 -2.11
N ALA A 38 -2.69 3.80 -1.76
CA ALA A 38 -1.29 3.66 -1.42
C ALA A 38 -0.72 2.35 -1.93
N ILE A 39 0.55 2.38 -2.31
CA ILE A 39 1.34 1.19 -2.63
C ILE A 39 2.35 1.03 -1.50
N LEU A 40 2.32 -0.13 -0.86
CA LEU A 40 3.21 -0.51 0.23
C LEU A 40 3.96 -1.79 -0.14
N SER A 41 5.10 -2.00 0.49
CA SER A 41 5.81 -3.28 0.49
C SER A 41 6.54 -3.43 1.83
N TYR A 42 7.38 -4.46 1.95
CA TYR A 42 8.14 -4.71 3.16
C TYR A 42 9.56 -5.18 2.84
N ALA A 43 10.48 -4.99 3.80
CA ALA A 43 11.91 -5.21 3.64
C ALA A 43 12.31 -6.71 3.62
N GLU A 44 11.80 -7.45 2.63
CA GLU A 44 12.15 -8.84 2.36
C GLU A 44 12.45 -9.02 0.87
N LYS A 45 13.45 -9.85 0.55
CA LYS A 45 13.81 -10.13 -0.85
C LYS A 45 12.64 -10.85 -1.53
N GLY A 46 12.10 -10.25 -2.58
CA GLY A 46 10.96 -10.79 -3.32
C GLY A 46 9.59 -10.44 -2.74
N ALA A 47 9.52 -9.54 -1.74
CA ALA A 47 8.27 -9.05 -1.20
C ALA A 47 7.35 -8.50 -2.32
N PRO A 48 6.04 -8.81 -2.26
CA PRO A 48 5.07 -8.27 -3.20
C PRO A 48 4.84 -6.77 -2.96
N LEU A 49 4.19 -6.14 -3.93
CA LEU A 49 3.56 -4.83 -3.77
C LEU A 49 2.11 -5.03 -3.34
N TYR A 50 1.70 -4.34 -2.28
CA TYR A 50 0.31 -4.23 -1.88
C TYR A 50 -0.23 -2.87 -2.29
N GLU A 51 -1.21 -2.85 -3.17
CA GLU A 51 -1.98 -1.66 -3.48
C GLU A 51 -3.25 -1.67 -2.61
N LEU A 52 -3.44 -0.64 -1.79
CA LEU A 52 -4.62 -0.47 -0.99
C LEU A 52 -5.42 0.73 -1.48
N THR A 53 -6.71 0.54 -1.65
CA THR A 53 -7.63 1.58 -2.15
C THR A 53 -8.78 1.76 -1.19
N HIS A 54 -8.81 2.90 -0.48
CA HIS A 54 -9.95 3.27 0.35
C HIS A 54 -11.01 4.01 -0.47
N ASN A 55 -12.17 3.38 -0.62
CA ASN A 55 -13.37 4.01 -1.15
C ASN A 55 -14.10 4.74 -0.02
N GLY A 56 -14.05 6.08 -0.05
CA GLY A 56 -14.63 6.91 1.00
C GLY A 56 -16.16 6.93 1.03
N ASP A 57 -16.81 6.70 -0.11
CA ASP A 57 -18.27 6.68 -0.21
C ASP A 57 -18.85 5.40 0.39
N LYS A 58 -18.19 4.27 0.12
CA LYS A 58 -18.60 2.95 0.60
C LYS A 58 -17.96 2.55 1.94
N LYS A 59 -16.96 3.32 2.41
CA LYS A 59 -16.20 3.07 3.65
C LYS A 59 -15.53 1.69 3.69
N GLU A 60 -14.90 1.31 2.58
CA GLU A 60 -14.26 0.00 2.40
C GLU A 60 -12.85 0.16 1.83
N ILE A 61 -11.99 -0.83 2.10
CA ILE A 61 -10.62 -0.89 1.57
C ILE A 61 -10.47 -2.13 0.71
N TYR A 62 -10.06 -1.93 -0.53
CA TYR A 62 -9.65 -2.98 -1.44
C TYR A 62 -8.14 -3.20 -1.33
N VAL A 63 -7.68 -4.44 -1.50
CA VAL A 63 -6.26 -4.80 -1.47
C VAL A 63 -5.93 -5.66 -2.68
N ASP A 64 -5.09 -5.12 -3.55
CA ASP A 64 -4.50 -5.84 -4.68
C ASP A 64 -3.05 -6.22 -4.33
N THR A 65 -2.63 -7.42 -4.75
CA THR A 65 -1.27 -7.93 -4.49
C THR A 65 -0.58 -8.23 -5.81
N TYR A 66 0.61 -7.65 -6.02
CA TYR A 66 1.40 -7.82 -7.23
C TYR A 66 2.77 -8.39 -6.91
N GLN A 67 3.24 -9.34 -7.72
CA GLN A 67 4.64 -9.73 -7.73
C GLN A 67 5.41 -8.76 -8.64
N LYS A 68 6.54 -8.25 -8.17
CA LYS A 68 7.42 -7.43 -9.02
C LYS A 68 8.20 -8.33 -9.97
N GLU A 69 7.95 -8.18 -11.26
CA GLU A 69 8.62 -8.93 -12.34
C GLU A 69 10.02 -8.35 -12.66
N SER A 70 10.10 -7.06 -13.02
CA SER A 70 11.37 -6.38 -13.33
C SER A 70 11.39 -4.93 -12.85
N ASN A 71 12.56 -4.30 -12.97
CA ASN A 71 12.72 -2.86 -12.81
C ASN A 71 13.70 -2.40 -13.89
N GLU A 72 13.18 -1.77 -14.92
CA GLU A 72 13.95 -1.35 -16.09
C GLU A 72 14.01 0.18 -16.13
N CYS A 73 15.21 0.70 -16.39
CA CYS A 73 15.38 2.11 -16.68
C CYS A 73 15.13 2.32 -18.17
N VAL A 74 14.20 3.21 -18.52
CA VAL A 74 13.90 3.60 -19.91
C VAL A 74 14.14 5.09 -20.04
N GLU A 75 15.06 5.49 -20.93
CA GLU A 75 15.27 6.89 -21.27
C GLU A 75 14.17 7.37 -22.25
N VAL A 76 13.68 8.60 -22.06
CA VAL A 76 12.60 9.22 -22.84
C VAL A 76 13.08 10.51 -23.49
#